data_AF-A0A9P3GJ22-F1
#
_entry.id   AF-A0A9P3GJ22-F1
#
_cell.length_a   1.000
_cell.length_b   1.000
_cell.length_c   1.000
_cell.angle_alpha   90.00
_cell.angle_beta   90.00
_cell.angle_gamma   90.00
#
_symmetry.space_group_name_H-M   'P 1'
#
loop_
_entity.id
_entity.type
_entity.pdbx_description
1 polymer ?
#
loop_
_entity_poly.entity_id
_entity_poly.type
_entity_poly.pdbx_seq_one_letter_code
_entity_poly.pdbx_strand_id
1 'polypeptide(L)'
;MHFSSSSQHYNRYLPTNARPSTLLHRPHLPFSTSQPESEPTQGLYQSHPTPKYTSVECERCGDIVRTSGKSQWHYKKHLRSARCARRVGRQTASAERAAADAQRRTLFSQPALSSSVRQPLAGNTQPAGTISRCASGSEPYINCYQCGKRITEEKARSHVGSHVLRALLGVSENVKELTIPSTACGFCGRPGCVLSLSTTALPPSTHPEVSSSCPRAHHFVLGKAKRSSARMPSTNVPIRCLLCPQTAGAFHWKFSIFHHIRVAHPLFWDSSKGSISSTVPQIFADTLAITSEELDRIAADAPLTYPGPVI
;
A
#
# COMPACT_ATOMS: atom_id res chain seq x y z
N MET A 1 15.20 -3.76 -50.00
CA MET A 1 15.35 -2.49 -49.28
C MET A 1 16.29 -2.74 -48.10
N HIS A 2 17.54 -2.30 -48.22
CA HIS A 2 18.57 -2.45 -47.18
C HIS A 2 18.42 -1.33 -46.15
N PHE A 3 18.43 -1.66 -44.86
CA PHE A 3 18.64 -0.68 -43.79
C PHE A 3 19.93 -1.02 -43.05
N SER A 4 20.89 -0.11 -43.19
CA SER A 4 22.20 -0.12 -42.57
C SER A 4 22.10 0.08 -41.06
N SER A 5 22.79 -0.76 -40.30
CA SER A 5 22.98 -0.65 -38.86
C SER A 5 24.13 0.30 -38.54
N SER A 6 23.84 1.47 -37.96
CA SER A 6 24.86 2.34 -37.37
C SER A 6 25.00 2.05 -35.87
N SER A 7 26.10 1.40 -35.50
CA SER A 7 26.56 1.26 -34.11
C SER A 7 27.06 2.61 -33.59
N GLN A 8 26.50 3.08 -32.48
CA GLN A 8 27.06 4.20 -31.72
C GLN A 8 27.65 3.68 -30.40
N HIS A 9 28.95 3.90 -30.24
CA HIS A 9 29.71 3.64 -29.01
C HIS A 9 29.33 4.66 -27.94
N TYR A 10 28.88 4.18 -26.78
CA TYR A 10 28.71 4.99 -25.57
C TYR A 10 29.92 4.85 -24.64
N ASN A 11 30.58 5.97 -24.36
CA ASN A 11 31.66 6.08 -23.37
C ASN A 11 31.09 6.02 -21.94
N ARG A 12 31.63 5.10 -21.13
CA ARG A 12 31.39 5.01 -19.68
C ARG A 12 32.28 6.01 -18.94
N TYR A 13 31.70 6.95 -18.22
CA TYR A 13 32.37 7.66 -17.12
C TYR A 13 31.76 7.20 -15.80
N LEU A 14 32.58 6.56 -14.95
CA LEU A 14 32.25 6.22 -13.56
C LEU A 14 32.83 7.30 -12.65
N PRO A 15 32.05 7.93 -11.76
CA PRO A 15 32.61 8.73 -10.68
C PRO A 15 32.92 7.84 -9.47
N THR A 16 34.20 7.68 -9.19
CA THR A 16 34.74 7.17 -7.93
C THR A 16 34.74 8.27 -6.89
N ASN A 17 34.02 8.10 -5.77
CA ASN A 17 34.30 8.79 -4.50
C ASN A 17 33.55 8.07 -3.36
N ALA A 18 34.22 7.10 -2.72
CA ALA A 18 33.78 6.50 -1.47
C ALA A 18 34.64 7.10 -0.33
N ARG A 19 33.98 7.74 0.64
CA ARG A 19 34.60 8.12 1.93
C ARG A 19 34.44 6.95 2.92
N PRO A 20 35.48 6.60 3.70
CA PRO A 20 35.36 5.58 4.73
C PRO A 20 34.71 6.16 6.00
N SER A 21 33.66 5.48 6.48
CA SER A 21 33.00 5.78 7.75
C SER A 21 33.66 4.95 8.86
N THR A 22 34.32 5.62 9.79
CA THR A 22 34.86 5.04 11.03
C THR A 22 33.74 4.84 12.05
N LEU A 23 33.31 3.59 12.26
CA LEU A 23 32.43 3.21 13.35
C LEU A 23 33.25 2.73 14.55
N LEU A 24 33.21 3.52 15.64
CA LEU A 24 33.73 3.15 16.95
C LEU A 24 32.83 2.06 17.57
N HIS A 25 33.41 0.87 17.76
CA HIS A 25 32.83 -0.22 18.55
C HIS A 25 32.78 0.15 20.04
N ARG A 26 31.63 -0.06 20.66
CA ARG A 26 31.43 0.06 22.12
C ARG A 26 31.40 -1.36 22.72
N PRO A 27 32.27 -1.71 23.68
CA PRO A 27 32.32 -3.06 24.23
C PRO A 27 31.15 -3.32 25.18
N HIS A 28 30.56 -4.52 25.08
CA HIS A 28 29.57 -5.06 26.01
C HIS A 28 30.28 -5.61 27.25
N LEU A 29 29.84 -5.18 28.45
CA LEU A 29 30.24 -5.75 29.72
C LEU A 29 29.31 -6.93 30.09
N PRO A 30 29.85 -8.08 30.55
CA PRO A 30 29.04 -9.16 31.09
C PRO A 30 28.63 -8.85 32.54
N PHE A 31 27.32 -8.84 32.79
CA PHE A 31 26.76 -8.69 34.13
C PHE A 31 26.66 -10.08 34.79
N SER A 32 27.60 -10.40 35.67
CA SER A 32 27.60 -11.63 36.45
C SER A 32 26.73 -11.43 37.69
N THR A 33 25.62 -12.16 37.79
CA THR A 33 24.72 -12.12 38.94
C THR A 33 24.87 -13.43 39.70
N SER A 34 25.69 -13.43 40.74
CA SER A 34 25.76 -14.49 41.74
C SER A 34 24.61 -14.29 42.74
N GLN A 35 23.70 -15.27 42.83
CA GLN A 35 22.74 -15.37 43.92
C GLN A 35 23.28 -16.32 45.00
N PRO A 36 23.08 -16.02 46.29
CA PRO A 36 23.40 -16.94 47.37
C PRO A 36 22.34 -18.04 47.48
N GLU A 37 22.80 -19.29 47.48
CA GLU A 37 22.02 -20.47 47.86
C GLU A 37 21.77 -20.42 49.38
N SER A 38 20.50 -20.31 49.78
CA SER A 38 20.06 -20.58 51.14
C SER A 38 19.30 -21.91 51.17
N GLU A 39 19.77 -22.82 52.02
CA GLU A 39 19.17 -24.14 52.22
C GLU A 39 17.74 -24.03 52.79
N PRO A 40 16.76 -24.74 52.21
CA PRO A 40 15.39 -24.73 52.72
C PRO A 40 15.26 -25.65 53.93
N THR A 41 14.85 -25.04 55.05
CA THR A 41 14.45 -25.72 56.28
C THR A 41 13.30 -26.70 56.00
N GLN A 42 13.53 -27.99 56.22
CA GLN A 42 12.52 -29.06 56.05
C GLN A 42 11.47 -29.00 57.16
N GLY A 43 10.44 -28.15 56.97
CA GLY A 43 9.23 -28.16 57.78
C GLY A 43 8.24 -29.21 57.29
N LEU A 44 7.80 -30.09 58.19
CA LEU A 44 6.70 -31.06 58.00
C LEU A 44 5.39 -30.33 57.62
N TYR A 45 5.16 -30.12 56.33
CA TYR A 45 3.88 -29.66 55.80
C TYR A 45 2.90 -30.84 55.76
N GLN A 46 1.90 -30.81 56.64
CA GLN A 46 0.73 -31.67 56.51
C GLN A 46 0.04 -31.34 55.19
N SER A 47 -0.07 -32.34 54.31
CA SER A 47 -0.63 -32.18 52.97
C SER A 47 -2.13 -31.94 53.05
N HIS A 48 -2.53 -30.67 52.89
CA HIS A 48 -3.94 -30.35 52.74
C HIS A 48 -4.48 -30.93 51.42
N PRO A 49 -5.70 -31.49 51.42
CA PRO A 49 -6.32 -32.03 50.21
C PRO A 49 -6.44 -30.92 49.16
N THR A 50 -5.85 -31.15 48.00
CA THR A 50 -5.87 -30.17 46.91
C THR A 50 -7.29 -30.07 46.36
N PRO A 51 -7.86 -28.86 46.24
CA PRO A 51 -9.20 -28.69 45.71
C PRO A 51 -9.27 -29.19 44.26
N LYS A 52 -10.27 -30.03 43.96
CA LYS A 52 -10.54 -30.51 42.60
C LYS A 52 -11.02 -29.34 41.74
N TYR A 53 -10.21 -28.95 40.75
CA TYR A 53 -10.57 -27.97 39.73
C TYR A 53 -11.04 -28.68 38.45
N THR A 54 -12.07 -28.13 37.82
CA THR A 54 -12.51 -28.48 36.46
C THR A 54 -12.16 -27.35 35.50
N SER A 55 -11.92 -27.67 34.24
CA SER A 55 -11.65 -26.70 33.19
C SER A 55 -12.88 -26.53 32.31
N VAL A 56 -13.31 -25.30 32.07
CA VAL A 56 -14.50 -24.96 31.28
C VAL A 56 -14.13 -23.92 30.24
N GLU A 57 -14.54 -24.12 28.98
CA GLU A 57 -14.31 -23.14 27.91
C GLU A 57 -15.29 -21.95 28.02
N CYS A 58 -14.77 -20.74 27.85
CA CYS A 58 -15.56 -19.52 27.83
C CYS A 58 -16.26 -19.37 26.49
N GLU A 59 -17.59 -19.36 26.49
CA GLU A 59 -18.41 -19.27 25.26
C GLU A 59 -18.23 -17.95 24.51
N ARG A 60 -17.77 -16.89 25.19
CA ARG A 60 -17.54 -15.58 24.56
C ARG A 60 -16.22 -15.52 23.82
N CYS A 61 -15.15 -16.03 24.43
CA CYS A 61 -13.80 -15.79 23.94
C CYS A 61 -12.96 -17.05 23.66
N GLY A 62 -13.49 -18.25 23.91
CA GLY A 62 -12.80 -19.53 23.73
C GLY A 62 -11.67 -19.80 24.74
N ASP A 63 -11.57 -19.04 25.84
CA ASP A 63 -10.54 -19.28 26.86
C ASP A 63 -10.93 -20.44 27.77
N ILE A 64 -9.97 -21.31 28.08
CA ILE A 64 -10.14 -22.32 29.13
C ILE A 64 -10.01 -21.66 30.51
N VAL A 65 -11.09 -21.69 31.29
CA VAL A 65 -11.16 -21.16 32.66
C VAL A 65 -11.22 -22.31 33.66
N ARG A 66 -10.32 -22.29 34.65
CA ARG A 66 -10.36 -23.24 35.77
C ARG A 66 -11.39 -22.79 36.81
N THR A 67 -12.32 -23.67 37.16
CA THR A 67 -13.37 -23.46 38.16
C THR A 67 -13.28 -24.53 39.24
N SER A 68 -13.54 -24.18 40.50
CA SER A 68 -13.73 -25.22 41.53
C SER A 68 -15.14 -25.80 41.37
N GLY A 69 -15.30 -27.11 41.56
CA GLY A 69 -16.55 -27.82 41.20
C GLY A 69 -17.85 -27.30 41.84
N LYS A 70 -17.77 -26.49 42.90
CA LYS A 70 -18.94 -25.87 43.55
C LYS A 70 -19.11 -24.37 43.25
N SER A 71 -18.14 -23.70 42.64
CA SER A 71 -18.15 -22.25 42.47
C SER A 71 -17.98 -21.81 41.03
N GLN A 72 -19.01 -21.15 40.51
CA GLN A 72 -18.94 -20.43 39.22
C GLN A 72 -18.22 -19.08 39.32
N TRP A 73 -17.68 -18.72 40.49
CA TRP A 73 -17.12 -17.39 40.71
C TRP A 73 -15.97 -17.07 39.73
N HIS A 74 -15.06 -18.02 39.49
CA HIS A 74 -13.95 -17.82 38.55
C HIS A 74 -14.43 -17.59 37.12
N TYR A 75 -15.45 -18.31 36.67
CA TYR A 75 -16.05 -18.13 35.36
C TYR A 75 -16.74 -16.76 35.23
N LYS A 76 -17.56 -16.39 36.22
CA LYS A 76 -18.23 -15.07 36.26
C LYS A 76 -17.24 -13.91 36.35
N LYS A 77 -16.12 -14.08 37.06
CA LYS A 77 -15.02 -13.09 37.12
C LYS A 77 -14.31 -12.98 35.77
N HIS A 78 -14.08 -14.11 35.10
CA HIS A 78 -13.50 -14.12 33.76
C HIS A 78 -14.38 -13.36 32.76
N LEU A 79 -15.70 -13.59 32.74
CA LEU A 79 -16.63 -12.92 31.82
C LEU A 79 -16.64 -11.38 31.94
N ARG A 80 -16.32 -10.85 33.13
CA ARG A 80 -16.22 -9.40 33.39
C ARG A 80 -14.78 -8.87 33.24
N SER A 81 -13.82 -9.74 32.95
CA SER A 81 -12.43 -9.33 32.82
C SER A 81 -12.21 -8.57 31.51
N ALA A 82 -11.38 -7.53 31.57
CA ALA A 82 -10.91 -6.82 30.38
C ALA A 82 -10.18 -7.76 29.39
N ARG A 83 -9.60 -8.86 29.89
CA ARG A 83 -8.96 -9.88 29.04
C ARG A 83 -9.98 -10.58 28.14
N CYS A 84 -11.10 -11.04 28.70
CA CYS A 84 -12.19 -11.66 27.95
C CYS A 84 -12.72 -10.67 26.90
N ALA A 85 -13.05 -9.44 27.31
CA ALA A 85 -13.55 -8.40 26.41
C ALA A 85 -12.59 -8.10 25.24
N ARG A 86 -11.28 -7.95 25.50
CA ARG A 86 -10.28 -7.75 24.44
C ARG A 86 -10.17 -8.93 23.48
N ARG A 87 -10.33 -10.16 23.97
CA ARG A 87 -10.26 -11.35 23.11
C ARG A 87 -11.52 -11.47 22.22
N VAL A 88 -12.71 -11.20 22.78
CA VAL A 88 -13.95 -11.08 21.99
C VAL A 88 -13.78 -10.03 20.89
N GLY A 89 -13.32 -8.82 21.22
CA GLY A 89 -13.12 -7.77 20.23
C GLY A 89 -12.16 -8.15 19.10
N ARG A 90 -11.07 -8.89 19.40
CA ARG A 90 -10.16 -9.43 18.38
C ARG A 90 -10.83 -10.49 17.50
N GLN A 91 -11.65 -11.37 18.07
CA GLN A 91 -12.38 -12.38 17.31
C GLN A 91 -13.40 -11.74 16.37
N THR A 92 -14.17 -10.75 16.85
CA THR A 92 -15.10 -9.98 16.01
C THR A 92 -14.37 -9.29 14.86
N ALA A 93 -13.29 -8.55 15.15
CA ALA A 93 -12.50 -7.88 14.10
C ALA A 93 -11.87 -8.87 13.10
N SER A 94 -11.47 -10.05 13.56
CA SER A 94 -10.95 -11.11 12.70
C SER A 94 -12.04 -11.70 11.80
N ALA A 95 -13.25 -11.90 12.32
CA ALA A 95 -14.40 -12.40 11.56
C ALA A 95 -14.86 -11.39 10.51
N GLU A 96 -14.89 -10.09 10.84
CA GLU A 96 -15.22 -9.02 9.90
C GLU A 96 -14.23 -8.95 8.73
N ARG A 97 -12.91 -9.05 9.01
CA ARG A 97 -11.89 -9.11 7.95
C ARG A 97 -12.06 -10.35 7.07
N ALA A 98 -12.29 -11.51 7.67
CA ALA A 98 -12.52 -12.75 6.92
C ALA A 98 -13.77 -12.66 6.01
N ALA A 99 -14.85 -12.03 6.49
CA ALA A 99 -16.05 -11.79 5.69
C ALA A 99 -15.79 -10.82 4.53
N ALA A 100 -15.05 -9.73 4.77
CA ALA A 100 -14.67 -8.78 3.72
C ALA A 100 -13.79 -9.43 2.65
N ASP A 101 -12.82 -10.27 3.04
CA ASP A 101 -11.98 -11.02 2.11
C ASP A 101 -12.78 -12.06 1.31
N ALA A 102 -13.73 -12.75 1.95
CA ALA A 102 -14.62 -13.68 1.26
C ALA A 102 -15.48 -12.95 0.22
N GLN A 103 -16.07 -11.80 0.57
CA GLN A 103 -16.84 -10.97 -0.36
C GLN A 103 -15.96 -10.49 -1.52
N ARG A 104 -14.71 -10.08 -1.25
CA ARG A 104 -13.75 -9.71 -2.30
C ARG A 104 -13.46 -10.87 -3.24
N ARG A 105 -13.22 -12.08 -2.71
CA ARG A 105 -13.04 -13.27 -3.55
C ARG A 105 -14.26 -13.51 -4.42
N THR A 106 -15.48 -13.41 -3.88
CA THR A 106 -16.69 -13.57 -4.70
C THR A 106 -16.81 -12.53 -5.81
N LEU A 107 -16.43 -11.27 -5.57
CA LEU A 107 -16.47 -10.21 -6.58
C LEU A 107 -15.41 -10.39 -7.69
N PHE A 108 -14.24 -10.93 -7.35
CA PHE A 108 -13.13 -11.12 -8.30
C PHE A 108 -13.07 -12.52 -8.94
N SER A 109 -13.78 -13.51 -8.38
CA SER A 109 -13.86 -14.87 -8.91
C SER A 109 -15.06 -15.10 -9.81
N GLN A 110 -15.94 -14.11 -10.02
CA GLN A 110 -16.92 -14.22 -11.10
C GLN A 110 -16.15 -14.31 -12.41
N PRO A 111 -16.22 -15.45 -13.15
CA PRO A 111 -15.68 -15.50 -14.49
C PRO A 111 -16.34 -14.35 -15.25
N ALA A 112 -15.55 -13.61 -16.03
CA ALA A 112 -16.07 -12.58 -16.91
C ALA A 112 -17.14 -13.24 -17.78
N LEU A 113 -18.41 -13.14 -17.34
CA LEU A 113 -19.55 -13.65 -18.08
C LEU A 113 -19.40 -12.98 -19.44
N SER A 114 -19.23 -13.84 -20.44
CA SER A 114 -19.02 -13.49 -21.83
C SER A 114 -19.80 -12.23 -22.10
N SER A 115 -19.08 -11.14 -22.37
CA SER A 115 -19.67 -9.84 -22.61
C SER A 115 -20.61 -9.98 -23.79
N SER A 116 -21.87 -10.32 -23.49
CA SER A 116 -22.96 -10.20 -24.43
C SER A 116 -22.93 -8.74 -24.81
N VAL A 117 -22.61 -8.52 -26.07
CA VAL A 117 -22.48 -7.24 -26.74
C VAL A 117 -23.69 -6.41 -26.34
N ARG A 118 -23.54 -5.59 -25.29
CA ARG A 118 -24.52 -4.56 -24.97
C ARG A 118 -24.42 -3.58 -26.12
N GLN A 119 -25.42 -3.64 -27.00
CA GLN A 119 -25.66 -2.58 -27.96
C GLN A 119 -25.57 -1.23 -27.22
N PRO A 120 -24.91 -0.23 -27.80
CA PRO A 120 -24.78 1.07 -27.17
C PRO A 120 -26.18 1.65 -26.98
N LEU A 121 -26.63 1.68 -25.72
CA LEU A 121 -27.73 2.55 -25.34
C LEU A 121 -27.25 3.97 -25.60
N ALA A 122 -27.83 4.59 -26.63
CA ALA A 122 -27.72 6.00 -26.92
C ALA A 122 -28.26 6.78 -25.71
N GLY A 123 -27.38 7.03 -24.73
CA GLY A 123 -27.71 7.58 -23.44
C GLY A 123 -26.64 8.57 -23.01
N ASN A 124 -26.79 9.81 -23.48
CA ASN A 124 -26.25 11.03 -22.90
C ASN A 124 -24.79 10.96 -22.42
N THR A 125 -23.87 10.72 -23.34
CA THR A 125 -22.44 10.96 -23.11
C THR A 125 -22.26 12.46 -22.94
N GLN A 126 -22.19 12.96 -21.70
CA GLN A 126 -21.66 14.30 -21.49
C GLN A 126 -20.24 14.31 -22.08
N PRO A 127 -19.92 15.23 -23.01
CA PRO A 127 -18.62 15.27 -23.65
C PRO A 127 -17.56 15.35 -22.56
N ALA A 128 -16.56 14.47 -22.65
CA ALA A 128 -15.48 14.38 -21.71
C ALA A 128 -14.81 15.76 -21.56
N GLY A 129 -15.04 16.40 -20.40
CA GLY A 129 -14.26 17.53 -19.92
C GLY A 129 -14.36 18.80 -20.76
N THR A 130 -15.53 19.44 -20.82
CA THR A 130 -15.54 20.87 -21.09
C THR A 130 -14.95 21.57 -19.87
N ILE A 131 -13.70 22.04 -19.98
CA ILE A 131 -13.12 22.95 -18.99
C ILE A 131 -14.00 24.19 -19.02
N SER A 132 -14.87 24.33 -18.01
CA SER A 132 -15.73 25.50 -17.86
C SER A 132 -14.85 26.70 -17.53
N ARG A 133 -14.38 27.40 -18.56
CA ARG A 133 -13.66 28.66 -18.43
C ARG A 133 -14.67 29.75 -18.07
N CYS A 134 -14.87 29.98 -16.77
CA CYS A 134 -15.56 31.18 -16.31
C CYS A 134 -14.71 32.40 -16.69
N ALA A 135 -15.34 33.44 -17.25
CA ALA A 135 -14.66 34.68 -17.65
C ALA A 135 -14.12 35.51 -16.47
N SER A 136 -14.47 35.13 -15.23
CA SER A 136 -13.83 35.60 -14.01
C SER A 136 -12.56 34.79 -13.76
N GLY A 137 -11.42 35.42 -13.48
CA GLY A 137 -10.10 34.80 -13.22
C GLY A 137 -9.99 33.81 -12.05
N SER A 138 -11.02 33.02 -11.77
CA SER A 138 -11.00 31.85 -10.92
C SER A 138 -10.21 30.72 -11.60
N GLU A 139 -9.34 30.05 -10.84
CA GLU A 139 -8.57 28.89 -11.31
C GLU A 139 -9.47 27.80 -11.93
N PRO A 140 -8.99 27.06 -12.95
CA PRO A 140 -9.74 25.97 -13.54
C PRO A 140 -9.97 24.85 -12.53
N TYR A 141 -11.24 24.49 -12.32
CA TYR A 141 -11.64 23.35 -11.50
C TYR A 141 -12.13 22.20 -12.38
N ILE A 142 -11.85 20.98 -11.92
CA ILE A 142 -12.37 19.74 -12.48
C ILE A 142 -13.09 18.93 -11.39
N ASN A 143 -14.02 18.07 -11.79
CA ASN A 143 -14.70 17.16 -10.86
C ASN A 143 -13.97 15.82 -10.83
N CYS A 144 -13.54 15.33 -9.68
CA CYS A 144 -12.99 13.97 -9.55
C CYS A 144 -13.99 12.92 -10.06
N TYR A 145 -13.56 11.97 -10.91
CA TYR A 145 -14.47 10.91 -11.39
C TYR A 145 -14.85 9.96 -10.26
N GLN A 146 -13.92 9.71 -9.33
CA GLN A 146 -14.13 8.77 -8.22
C GLN A 146 -15.09 9.34 -7.18
N CYS A 147 -14.92 10.57 -6.69
CA CYS A 147 -15.75 11.09 -5.59
C CYS A 147 -16.63 12.29 -5.96
N GLY A 148 -16.51 12.84 -7.17
CA GLY A 148 -17.27 14.02 -7.60
C GLY A 148 -16.84 15.35 -6.98
N LYS A 149 -15.83 15.37 -6.10
CA LYS A 149 -15.32 16.62 -5.50
C LYS A 149 -14.74 17.54 -6.58
N ARG A 150 -15.02 18.84 -6.46
CA ARG A 150 -14.37 19.91 -7.25
C ARG A 150 -12.94 20.10 -6.74
N ILE A 151 -11.97 19.95 -7.62
CA ILE A 151 -10.54 20.07 -7.32
C ILE A 151 -9.88 20.94 -8.38
N THR A 152 -8.83 21.68 -8.01
CA THR A 152 -8.01 22.39 -9.00
C THR A 152 -7.20 21.40 -9.81
N GLU A 153 -6.88 21.77 -11.05
CA GLU A 153 -6.09 20.94 -11.96
C GLU A 153 -4.75 20.50 -11.33
N GLU A 154 -4.03 21.44 -10.70
CA GLU A 154 -2.78 21.17 -9.98
C GLU A 154 -2.92 20.09 -8.89
N LYS A 155 -4.05 20.06 -8.18
CA LYS A 155 -4.32 19.11 -7.09
C LYS A 155 -4.85 17.77 -7.59
N ALA A 156 -5.28 17.68 -8.85
CA ALA A 156 -5.96 16.51 -9.38
C ALA A 156 -5.14 15.23 -9.24
N ARG A 157 -3.85 15.29 -9.57
CA ARG A 157 -2.96 14.13 -9.47
C ARG A 157 -2.84 13.61 -8.03
N SER A 158 -2.62 14.51 -7.07
CA SER A 158 -2.48 14.08 -5.67
C SER A 158 -3.80 13.54 -5.13
N HIS A 159 -4.91 14.18 -5.47
CA HIS A 159 -6.24 13.77 -5.03
C HIS A 159 -6.61 12.38 -5.59
N VAL A 160 -6.42 12.15 -6.87
CA VAL A 160 -6.65 10.85 -7.52
C VAL A 160 -5.66 9.81 -7.01
N GLY A 161 -4.39 10.18 -6.82
CA GLY A 161 -3.38 9.32 -6.21
C GLY A 161 -3.79 8.78 -4.84
N SER A 162 -4.48 9.58 -4.02
CA SER A 162 -5.04 9.12 -2.75
C SER A 162 -6.09 8.02 -2.94
N HIS A 163 -7.00 8.16 -3.90
CA HIS A 163 -7.98 7.11 -4.23
C HIS A 163 -7.31 5.83 -4.72
N VAL A 164 -6.28 5.94 -5.57
CA VAL A 164 -5.51 4.79 -6.06
C VAL A 164 -4.81 4.06 -4.92
N LEU A 165 -4.17 4.80 -4.00
CA LEU A 165 -3.51 4.20 -2.84
C LEU A 165 -4.51 3.54 -1.88
N ARG A 166 -5.62 4.21 -1.55
CA ARG A 166 -6.68 3.65 -0.69
C ARG A 166 -7.25 2.38 -1.29
N ALA A 167 -7.55 2.37 -2.57
CA ALA A 167 -8.01 1.18 -3.28
C ALA A 167 -6.95 0.06 -3.31
N LEU A 168 -5.66 0.39 -3.48
CA LEU A 168 -4.55 -0.57 -3.41
C LEU A 168 -4.50 -1.25 -2.03
N LEU A 169 -4.71 -0.48 -0.97
CA LEU A 169 -4.66 -0.92 0.42
C LEU A 169 -5.98 -1.53 0.92
N GLY A 170 -6.98 -1.70 0.04
CA GLY A 170 -8.26 -2.31 0.39
C GLY A 170 -9.15 -1.43 1.27
N VAL A 171 -8.88 -0.12 1.31
CA VAL A 171 -9.73 0.81 2.06
C VAL A 171 -11.01 1.07 1.27
N SER A 172 -12.15 0.84 1.92
CA SER A 172 -13.46 1.16 1.35
C SER A 172 -13.67 2.68 1.34
N GLU A 173 -14.07 3.21 0.20
CA GLU A 173 -14.38 4.62 0.03
C GLU A 173 -15.78 4.79 -0.55
N ASN A 174 -16.49 5.86 -0.16
CA ASN A 174 -17.72 6.25 -0.81
C ASN A 174 -17.41 6.95 -2.15
N VAL A 175 -17.20 6.14 -3.18
CA VAL A 175 -16.87 6.59 -4.56
C VAL A 175 -18.02 6.31 -5.51
N LYS A 176 -18.25 7.23 -6.45
CA LYS A 176 -19.11 7.10 -7.62
C LYS A 176 -18.59 6.06 -8.60
N GLU A 177 -17.27 5.98 -8.76
CA GLU A 177 -16.60 5.04 -9.65
C GLU A 177 -15.48 4.29 -8.91
N LEU A 178 -15.46 2.97 -9.07
CA LEU A 178 -14.44 2.13 -8.46
C LEU A 178 -13.07 2.36 -9.12
N THR A 179 -12.04 2.53 -8.29
CA THR A 179 -10.66 2.61 -8.76
C THR A 179 -10.07 1.20 -8.86
N ILE A 180 -9.53 0.84 -10.02
CA ILE A 180 -8.81 -0.43 -10.23
C ILE A 180 -7.30 -0.12 -10.18
N PRO A 181 -6.60 -0.39 -9.06
CA PRO A 181 -5.23 0.10 -8.85
C PRO A 181 -4.24 -0.37 -9.92
N SER A 182 -4.43 -1.56 -10.47
CA SER A 182 -3.54 -2.17 -11.46
C SER A 182 -3.42 -1.39 -12.77
N THR A 183 -4.43 -0.60 -13.11
CA THR A 183 -4.50 0.11 -14.39
C THR A 183 -4.92 1.58 -14.24
N ALA A 184 -5.07 2.07 -13.01
CA ALA A 184 -5.57 3.41 -12.76
C ALA A 184 -4.60 4.49 -13.26
N CYS A 185 -5.13 5.45 -14.01
CA CYS A 185 -4.40 6.66 -14.36
C CYS A 185 -4.25 7.57 -13.13
N GLY A 186 -3.05 8.06 -12.84
CA GLY A 186 -2.80 9.03 -11.77
C GLY A 186 -3.48 10.40 -11.97
N PHE A 187 -3.96 10.74 -13.16
CA PHE A 187 -4.70 11.99 -13.42
C PHE A 187 -6.22 11.85 -13.23
N CYS A 188 -6.80 10.69 -13.56
CA CYS A 188 -8.25 10.53 -13.60
C CYS A 188 -8.80 9.27 -12.90
N GLY A 189 -7.92 8.38 -12.43
CA GLY A 189 -8.24 7.14 -11.71
C GLY A 189 -8.84 6.03 -12.59
N ARG A 190 -9.10 6.31 -13.87
CA ARG A 190 -9.67 5.37 -14.83
C ARG A 190 -8.59 4.60 -15.59
N PRO A 191 -8.91 3.40 -16.13
CA PRO A 191 -8.00 2.66 -17.00
C PRO A 191 -7.89 3.29 -18.40
N GLY A 192 -6.92 2.81 -19.19
CA GLY A 192 -6.80 3.11 -20.62
C GLY A 192 -5.96 4.34 -20.99
N CYS A 193 -5.47 5.11 -20.01
CA CYS A 193 -4.54 6.21 -20.29
C CYS A 193 -3.12 5.68 -20.49
N VAL A 194 -2.47 6.13 -21.56
CA VAL A 194 -1.08 5.82 -21.89
C VAL A 194 -0.17 6.89 -21.28
N LEU A 195 1.02 6.48 -20.85
CA LEU A 195 2.06 7.36 -20.33
C LEU A 195 3.30 7.30 -21.23
N SER A 196 3.90 8.46 -21.44
CA SER A 196 5.21 8.59 -22.06
C SER A 196 6.04 9.62 -21.27
N LEU A 197 7.35 9.40 -21.21
CA LEU A 197 8.29 10.36 -20.66
C LEU A 197 9.26 10.72 -21.77
N SER A 198 9.31 12.00 -22.13
CA SER A 198 10.20 12.52 -23.16
C SER A 198 11.31 13.35 -22.52
N THR A 199 12.55 13.06 -22.92
CA THR A 199 13.73 13.89 -22.63
C THR A 199 14.01 14.76 -23.85
N THR A 200 13.03 15.58 -24.25
CA THR A 200 12.99 16.19 -25.58
C THR A 200 13.73 17.53 -25.70
N ALA A 201 14.17 18.15 -24.61
CA ALA A 201 14.87 19.42 -24.72
C ALA A 201 16.36 19.21 -25.03
N LEU A 202 16.85 19.87 -26.08
CA LEU A 202 18.26 20.23 -26.24
C LEU A 202 18.37 21.73 -25.92
N PRO A 203 19.16 22.15 -24.91
CA PRO A 203 19.98 21.33 -24.03
C PRO A 203 19.12 20.41 -23.13
N PRO A 204 19.66 19.26 -22.68
CA PRO A 204 18.93 18.30 -21.85
C PRO A 204 18.23 19.03 -20.71
N SER A 205 16.90 19.11 -20.75
CA SER A 205 16.19 19.61 -19.59
C SER A 205 16.52 18.67 -18.44
N THR A 206 16.92 19.24 -17.30
CA THR A 206 17.23 18.48 -16.09
C THR A 206 16.02 17.69 -15.57
N HIS A 207 14.84 17.91 -16.16
CA HIS A 207 13.58 17.30 -15.78
C HIS A 207 12.91 16.68 -17.00
N PRO A 208 12.66 15.35 -16.98
CA PRO A 208 11.94 14.69 -18.05
C PRO A 208 10.47 15.15 -18.02
N GLU A 209 9.91 15.38 -19.20
CA GLU A 209 8.53 15.81 -19.37
C GLU A 209 7.61 14.58 -19.38
N VAL A 210 6.53 14.64 -18.59
CA VAL A 210 5.51 13.60 -18.56
C VAL A 210 4.42 13.96 -19.55
N SER A 211 4.19 13.09 -20.54
CA SER A 211 3.05 13.14 -21.43
C SER A 211 2.08 12.00 -21.15
N SER A 212 0.78 12.26 -21.31
CA SER A 212 -0.26 11.24 -21.14
C SER A 212 -1.40 11.46 -22.12
N SER A 213 -2.00 10.37 -22.61
CA SER A 213 -3.24 10.44 -23.40
C SER A 213 -4.49 10.75 -22.57
N CYS A 214 -4.34 10.96 -21.26
CA CYS A 214 -5.46 11.30 -20.38
C CYS A 214 -6.03 12.68 -20.73
N PRO A 215 -7.36 12.84 -20.90
CA PRO A 215 -7.99 14.16 -21.10
C PRO A 215 -7.83 15.12 -19.92
N ARG A 216 -7.36 14.63 -18.77
CA ARG A 216 -7.07 15.41 -17.55
C ARG A 216 -5.58 15.54 -17.27
N ALA A 217 -4.74 15.16 -18.24
CA ALA A 217 -3.31 15.35 -18.15
C ALA A 217 -3.02 16.85 -18.05
N HIS A 218 -2.17 17.20 -17.09
CA HIS A 218 -1.69 18.55 -16.89
C HIS A 218 -0.20 18.50 -16.61
N HIS A 219 0.50 19.60 -16.91
CA HIS A 219 1.93 19.71 -16.68
C HIS A 219 2.23 19.77 -15.18
N PHE A 220 3.24 19.03 -14.72
CA PHE A 220 3.73 19.11 -13.35
C PHE A 220 5.24 18.81 -13.29
N VAL A 221 5.91 19.35 -12.27
CA VAL A 221 7.34 19.10 -12.06
C VAL A 221 7.53 17.79 -11.30
N LEU A 222 8.08 16.76 -11.97
CA LEU A 222 8.26 15.42 -11.40
C LEU A 222 9.02 15.42 -10.06
N GLY A 223 10.07 16.22 -9.93
CA GLY A 223 10.86 16.31 -8.70
C GLY A 223 10.08 16.89 -7.50
N LYS A 224 9.14 17.82 -7.74
CA LYS A 224 8.22 18.31 -6.69
C LYS A 224 7.18 17.25 -6.36
N ALA A 225 6.65 16.59 -7.39
CA ALA A 225 5.61 15.58 -7.30
C ALA A 225 6.02 14.28 -6.58
N LYS A 226 7.32 14.00 -6.50
CA LYS A 226 7.92 12.89 -5.72
C LYS A 226 7.95 13.15 -4.20
N ARG A 227 7.68 14.37 -3.74
CA ARG A 227 7.70 14.73 -2.31
C ARG A 227 6.27 14.88 -1.80
N SER A 228 5.94 14.12 -0.75
CA SER A 228 4.68 14.28 -0.04
C SER A 228 4.68 15.60 0.72
N SER A 229 3.53 16.29 0.74
CA SER A 229 3.33 17.49 1.57
C SER A 229 1.92 17.48 2.16
N ALA A 230 1.65 18.37 3.12
CA ALA A 230 0.30 18.48 3.70
C ALA A 230 -0.77 18.82 2.64
N ARG A 231 -0.42 19.63 1.63
CA ARG A 231 -1.34 20.03 0.54
C ARG A 231 -1.46 19.00 -0.57
N MET A 232 -0.38 18.26 -0.82
CA MET A 232 -0.27 17.25 -1.86
C MET A 232 0.29 15.97 -1.23
N PRO A 233 -0.54 15.20 -0.50
CA PRO A 233 -0.04 14.08 0.26
C PRO A 233 0.48 12.96 -0.63
N SER A 234 -0.05 12.77 -1.84
CA SER A 234 0.30 11.64 -2.69
C SER A 234 1.52 11.88 -3.57
N THR A 235 2.45 10.94 -3.54
CA THR A 235 3.62 10.84 -4.42
C THR A 235 3.36 9.96 -5.65
N ASN A 236 2.10 9.76 -6.05
CA ASN A 236 1.76 9.00 -7.24
C ASN A 236 2.29 9.69 -8.50
N VAL A 237 3.43 9.22 -9.00
CA VAL A 237 4.11 9.74 -10.19
C VAL A 237 4.40 8.62 -11.17
N PRO A 238 4.58 8.92 -12.46
CA PRO A 238 5.12 7.95 -13.40
C PRO A 238 6.53 7.53 -12.99
N ILE A 239 6.77 6.23 -13.00
CA ILE A 239 8.05 5.61 -12.71
C ILE A 239 8.35 4.56 -13.78
N ARG A 240 9.63 4.40 -14.10
CA ARG A 240 10.11 3.35 -15.00
C ARG A 240 10.25 2.05 -14.22
N CYS A 241 9.77 0.94 -14.78
CA CYS A 241 10.13 -0.37 -14.24
C CYS A 241 11.59 -0.67 -14.55
N LEU A 242 12.44 -0.81 -13.53
CA LEU A 242 13.87 -1.15 -13.72
C LEU A 242 14.11 -2.65 -13.93
N LEU A 243 13.06 -3.47 -13.82
CA LEU A 243 13.10 -4.91 -14.07
C LEU A 243 12.80 -5.26 -15.53
N CYS A 244 12.18 -4.34 -16.28
CA CYS A 244 11.93 -4.48 -17.71
C CYS A 244 13.21 -4.22 -18.53
N PRO A 245 13.40 -4.90 -19.68
CA PRO A 245 14.44 -4.53 -20.64
C PRO A 245 14.33 -3.05 -21.03
N GLN A 246 15.48 -2.40 -21.26
CA GLN A 246 15.50 -0.96 -21.48
C GLN A 246 14.67 -0.51 -22.69
N THR A 247 14.61 -1.35 -23.72
CA THR A 247 13.87 -1.14 -24.97
C THR A 247 12.35 -1.23 -24.81
N ALA A 248 11.88 -1.90 -23.76
CA ALA A 248 10.46 -2.09 -23.49
C ALA A 248 9.87 -1.03 -22.55
N GLY A 249 10.63 0.04 -22.25
CA GLY A 249 10.47 0.99 -21.13
C GLY A 249 9.05 1.51 -20.85
N ALA A 250 8.22 0.66 -20.26
CA ALA A 250 6.89 1.00 -19.83
C ALA A 250 6.98 1.85 -18.56
N PHE A 251 6.32 3.01 -18.62
CA PHE A 251 6.12 3.86 -17.46
C PHE A 251 4.81 3.50 -16.80
N HIS A 252 4.85 3.32 -15.49
CA HIS A 252 3.68 3.01 -14.68
C HIS A 252 3.50 4.10 -13.64
N TRP A 253 2.25 4.38 -13.26
CA TRP A 253 2.00 5.14 -12.04
C TRP A 253 2.55 4.36 -10.84
N LYS A 254 3.20 5.07 -9.91
CA LYS A 254 3.87 4.48 -8.73
C LYS A 254 3.04 3.42 -8.05
N PHE A 255 1.76 3.68 -7.79
CA PHE A 255 0.90 2.73 -7.09
C PHE A 255 0.36 1.60 -7.98
N SER A 256 0.35 1.78 -9.31
CA SER A 256 -0.08 0.74 -10.25
C SER A 256 1.04 -0.25 -10.61
N ILE A 257 2.31 0.12 -10.39
CA ILE A 257 3.44 -0.73 -10.79
C ILE A 257 3.48 -2.07 -10.05
N PHE A 258 2.94 -2.17 -8.83
CA PHE A 258 2.97 -3.40 -8.05
C PHE A 258 2.23 -4.54 -8.77
N HIS A 259 1.15 -4.21 -9.48
CA HIS A 259 0.48 -5.19 -10.32
C HIS A 259 1.36 -5.64 -11.48
N HIS A 260 2.05 -4.70 -12.13
CA HIS A 260 2.99 -5.01 -13.20
C HIS A 260 4.13 -5.91 -12.70
N ILE A 261 4.74 -5.61 -11.54
CA ILE A 261 5.78 -6.45 -10.93
C ILE A 261 5.22 -7.85 -10.65
N ARG A 262 4.04 -7.96 -10.04
CA ARG A 262 3.41 -9.25 -9.74
C ARG A 262 3.18 -10.11 -10.98
N VAL A 263 2.77 -9.51 -12.10
CA VAL A 263 2.38 -10.24 -13.33
C VAL A 263 3.57 -10.47 -14.26
N ALA A 264 4.36 -9.44 -14.53
CA ALA A 264 5.47 -9.48 -15.48
C ALA A 264 6.80 -9.90 -14.85
N HIS A 265 6.93 -9.79 -13.52
CA HIS A 265 8.17 -10.04 -12.79
C HIS A 265 7.92 -10.90 -11.52
N PRO A 266 7.28 -12.08 -11.63
CA PRO A 266 6.86 -12.88 -10.46
C PRO A 266 8.03 -13.30 -9.55
N LEU A 267 9.26 -13.42 -10.08
CA LEU A 267 10.46 -13.69 -9.29
C LEU A 267 10.83 -12.58 -8.30
N PHE A 268 10.29 -11.37 -8.51
CA PHE A 268 10.49 -10.18 -7.68
C PHE A 268 9.27 -9.86 -6.81
N TRP A 269 8.30 -10.78 -6.73
CA TRP A 269 7.09 -10.64 -5.93
C TRP A 269 7.02 -11.75 -4.87
N ASP A 270 6.84 -11.37 -3.61
CA ASP A 270 6.62 -12.29 -2.51
C ASP A 270 5.11 -12.50 -2.32
N SER A 271 4.58 -13.58 -2.90
CA SER A 271 3.16 -13.94 -2.80
C SER A 271 2.68 -14.19 -1.36
N SER A 272 3.58 -14.60 -0.46
CA SER A 272 3.23 -14.87 0.94
C SER A 272 2.98 -13.56 1.71
N LYS A 273 3.74 -12.51 1.38
CA LYS A 273 3.62 -11.19 2.00
C LYS A 273 2.72 -10.23 1.23
N GLY A 274 2.42 -10.53 -0.02
CA GLY A 274 1.73 -9.60 -0.92
C GLY A 274 2.54 -8.33 -1.20
N SER A 275 3.87 -8.45 -1.23
CA SER A 275 4.81 -7.33 -1.37
C SER A 275 5.89 -7.61 -2.41
N ILE A 276 6.65 -6.59 -2.78
CA ILE A 276 7.88 -6.80 -3.53
C ILE A 276 8.88 -7.63 -2.71
N SER A 277 9.67 -8.47 -3.40
CA SER A 277 10.72 -9.30 -2.80
C SER A 277 11.93 -8.45 -2.41
N SER A 278 12.69 -8.90 -1.41
CA SER A 278 13.99 -8.32 -1.05
C SER A 278 15.07 -8.47 -2.14
N THR A 279 14.79 -9.24 -3.20
CA THR A 279 15.66 -9.38 -4.37
C THR A 279 15.54 -8.22 -5.37
N VAL A 280 14.56 -7.33 -5.19
CA VAL A 280 14.43 -6.12 -6.01
C VAL A 280 15.64 -5.21 -5.79
N PRO A 281 16.29 -4.68 -6.84
CA PRO A 281 17.40 -3.74 -6.68
C PRO A 281 17.02 -2.56 -5.80
N GLN A 282 17.86 -2.23 -4.80
CA GLN A 282 17.56 -1.21 -3.79
C GLN A 282 17.16 0.13 -4.41
N ILE A 283 17.87 0.58 -5.46
CA ILE A 283 17.57 1.83 -6.19
C ILE A 283 16.12 1.83 -6.73
N PHE A 284 15.62 0.68 -7.18
CA PHE A 284 14.23 0.56 -7.61
C PHE A 284 13.28 0.57 -6.42
N ALA A 285 13.59 -0.18 -5.35
CA ALA A 285 12.81 -0.20 -4.12
C ALA A 285 12.65 1.21 -3.51
N ASP A 286 13.71 2.00 -3.48
CA ASP A 286 13.70 3.40 -3.00
C ASP A 286 12.76 4.28 -3.83
N THR A 287 12.64 4.01 -5.14
CA THR A 287 11.70 4.72 -6.02
C THR A 287 10.24 4.34 -5.73
N LEU A 288 10.01 3.14 -5.20
CA LEU A 288 8.69 2.63 -4.81
C LEU A 288 8.31 3.00 -3.38
N ALA A 289 9.28 3.39 -2.55
CA ALA A 289 9.10 3.66 -1.13
C ALA A 289 8.09 4.80 -0.89
N ILE A 290 7.28 4.65 0.14
CA ILE A 290 6.37 5.67 0.66
C ILE A 290 6.81 6.06 2.06
N THR A 291 6.67 7.31 2.47
CA THR A 291 6.96 7.66 3.87
C THR A 291 5.81 7.23 4.76
N SER A 292 6.11 6.90 6.02
CA SER A 292 5.08 6.58 7.02
C SER A 292 4.04 7.70 7.14
N GLU A 293 4.46 8.97 7.10
CA GLU A 293 3.54 10.11 7.18
C GLU A 293 2.67 10.27 5.94
N GLU A 294 3.15 9.90 4.75
CA GLU A 294 2.31 9.88 3.54
C GLU A 294 1.25 8.79 3.67
N LEU A 295 1.64 7.60 4.10
CA LEU A 295 0.75 6.46 4.27
C LEU A 295 -0.34 6.79 5.31
N ASP A 296 0.04 7.31 6.48
CA ASP A 296 -0.90 7.68 7.54
C ASP A 296 -1.86 8.80 7.09
N ARG A 297 -1.37 9.81 6.35
CA ARG A 297 -2.22 10.91 5.86
C ARG A 297 -3.27 10.44 4.85
N ILE A 298 -2.99 9.40 4.08
CA ILE A 298 -3.89 8.93 3.01
C ILE A 298 -4.75 7.76 3.46
N ALA A 299 -4.20 6.85 4.27
CA ALA A 299 -4.78 5.55 4.55
C ALA A 299 -4.38 5.00 5.93
N ALA A 300 -4.43 5.82 6.99
CA ALA A 300 -4.27 5.34 8.37
C ALA A 300 -5.25 4.20 8.76
N ASP A 301 -6.37 4.09 8.05
CA ASP A 301 -7.40 3.07 8.19
C ASP A 301 -7.19 1.84 7.28
N ALA A 302 -6.01 1.70 6.66
CA ALA A 302 -5.70 0.61 5.74
C ALA A 302 -5.79 -0.79 6.38
N PRO A 303 -6.63 -1.70 5.85
CA PRO A 303 -6.64 -3.09 6.29
C PRO A 303 -5.44 -3.89 5.75
N LEU A 304 -4.85 -3.46 4.63
CA LEU A 304 -3.71 -4.12 4.00
C LEU A 304 -2.42 -3.32 4.18
N THR A 305 -1.29 -4.03 4.20
CA THR A 305 0.04 -3.41 4.19
C THR A 305 0.38 -2.86 2.80
N TYR A 306 1.17 -1.79 2.78
CA TYR A 306 1.70 -1.27 1.53
C TYR A 306 2.63 -2.31 0.87
N PRO A 307 2.48 -2.62 -0.43
CA PRO A 307 3.30 -3.66 -1.09
C PRO A 307 4.77 -3.28 -1.32
N GLY A 308 5.13 -2.02 -1.13
CA GLY A 308 6.50 -1.52 -1.25
C GLY A 308 7.14 -1.19 0.11
N PRO A 309 8.36 -0.64 0.11
CA PRO A 309 9.01 -0.19 1.33
C PRO A 309 8.24 0.98 1.95
N VAL A 310 8.20 1.01 3.28
CA VAL A 310 7.75 2.17 4.06
C VAL A 310 8.99 2.70 4.78
N ILE A 311 9.29 3.98 4.59
CA ILE A 311 10.45 4.67 5.17
C ILE A 311 10.06 5.77 6.15
#